data_AF-A0A7R9IU07-F1
#
_entry.id   AF-A0A7R9IU07-F1
#
_cell.length_a   1.000
_cell.length_b   1.000
_cell.length_c   1.000
_cell.angle_alpha   90.00
_cell.angle_beta   90.00
_cell.angle_gamma   90.00
#
_symmetry.space_group_name_H-M   'P 1'
#
loop_
_entity.id
_entity.type
_entity.pdbx_description
1 polymer ?
#
loop_
_entity_poly.entity_id
_entity_poly.type
_entity_poly.pdbx_seq_one_letter_code
_entity_poly.pdbx_strand_id
1 'polypeptide(L)' 'MMGASGAGKSTLMAALAHRSGAGVVVDGDIRVNGCPVGDDMHRISGFMHQEDLFVSSLTVKEHLILMVRTAI' A
#
# COMPACT_ATOMS: atom_id res chain seq x y z
N MET A 1 12.87 2.66 2.43
CA MET A 1 13.37 3.92 3.04
C MET A 1 14.00 3.63 4.38
N MET A 2 15.18 4.19 4.66
CA MET A 2 15.85 4.07 5.96
C MET A 2 15.60 5.32 6.80
N GLY A 3 15.39 5.16 8.11
CA GLY A 3 15.13 6.28 9.02
C GLY A 3 14.59 5.80 10.37
N ALA A 4 14.68 6.64 11.40
CA ALA A 4 14.25 6.32 12.76
C ALA A 4 12.78 5.87 12.84
N SER A 5 12.43 5.08 13.86
CA SER A 5 11.02 4.74 14.12
C SER A 5 10.21 6.02 14.33
N GLY A 6 9.00 6.09 13.77
CA GLY A 6 8.16 7.30 13.83
C GLY A 6 8.50 8.41 12.83
N ALA A 7 9.55 8.28 12.01
CA ALA A 7 9.92 9.29 11.01
C ALA A 7 8.95 9.42 9.81
N GLY A 8 7.75 8.82 9.88
CA GLY A 8 6.73 8.92 8.82
C GLY A 8 6.98 8.05 7.59
N LYS A 9 7.93 7.09 7.64
CA LYS A 9 8.24 6.20 6.49
C LYS A 9 7.01 5.46 5.96
N SER A 10 6.26 4.82 6.86
CA SER A 10 5.05 4.07 6.50
C SER A 10 3.95 5.01 6.01
N THR A 11 3.83 6.21 6.61
CA THR A 11 2.89 7.25 6.19
C THR A 11 3.18 7.75 4.77
N LEU A 12 4.45 7.97 4.44
CA LEU A 12 4.86 8.40 3.10
C LEU A 12 4.61 7.32 2.05
N MET A 13 4.89 6.05 2.37
CA MET A 13 4.56 4.93 1.47
C MET A 13 3.05 4.81 1.23
N ALA A 14 2.24 4.99 2.28
CA ALA A 14 0.78 5.00 2.15
C ALA A 14 0.29 6.17 1.29
N ALA A 15 0.87 7.37 1.44
CA ALA A 15 0.56 8.53 0.61
C ALA A 15 0.89 8.30 -0.87
N LEU A 16 2.07 7.74 -1.17
CA LEU A 16 2.46 7.40 -2.54
C LEU A 16 1.58 6.31 -3.16
N ALA A 17 1.10 5.37 -2.35
CA ALA A 17 0.19 4.32 -2.79
C ALA A 17 -1.27 4.78 -2.92
N HIS A 18 -1.56 6.07 -2.69
CA HIS A 18 -2.92 6.62 -2.66
C HIS A 18 -3.83 5.92 -1.60
N ARG A 19 -3.23 5.48 -0.49
CA ARG A 19 -3.89 4.81 0.65
C ARG A 19 -3.67 5.58 1.95
N SER A 20 -3.72 6.91 1.86
CA SER A 20 -3.59 7.80 3.02
C SER A 20 -4.74 7.57 4.01
N GLY A 21 -4.40 7.45 5.29
CA GLY A 21 -5.40 7.38 6.36
C GLY A 21 -6.24 8.66 6.48
N ALA A 22 -7.42 8.55 7.09
CA ALA A 22 -8.28 9.71 7.32
C ALA A 22 -7.54 10.82 8.10
N GLY A 23 -7.62 12.05 7.61
CA GLY A 23 -6.96 13.23 8.20
C GLY A 23 -5.54 13.49 7.69
N VAL A 24 -4.98 12.64 6.82
CA VAL A 24 -3.71 12.92 6.14
C VAL A 24 -3.97 13.77 4.90
N VAL A 25 -3.43 14.98 4.88
CA VAL A 25 -3.42 15.84 3.69
C VAL A 25 -2.17 15.54 2.88
N VAL A 26 -2.36 15.17 1.62
CA VAL A 26 -1.27 15.00 0.66
C VAL A 26 -1.31 16.19 -0.29
N ASP A 27 -0.20 16.92 -0.39
CA ASP A 27 -0.03 18.03 -1.32
C ASP A 27 1.06 17.71 -2.34
N GLY A 28 0.90 18.23 -3.56
CA GLY A 28 1.74 17.93 -4.71
C GLY A 28 1.21 16.83 -5.62
N ASP A 29 2.01 16.48 -6.64
CA ASP A 29 1.62 15.53 -7.69
C ASP A 29 2.36 14.20 -7.57
N ILE A 30 1.61 13.10 -7.64
CA ILE A 30 2.17 11.75 -7.79
C ILE A 30 2.08 11.37 -9.28
N ARG A 31 3.23 11.00 -9.87
CA ARG A 31 3.31 10.61 -11.29
C ARG A 31 3.97 9.25 -11.45
N VAL A 32 3.45 8.42 -12.35
CA VAL A 32 4.06 7.18 -12.80
C VAL A 32 4.35 7.32 -14.29
N ASN A 33 5.61 7.14 -14.69
CA ASN A 33 6.06 7.34 -16.07
C ASN A 33 5.72 8.74 -16.64
N GLY A 34 5.73 9.77 -15.79
CA GLY A 34 5.40 11.15 -16.17
C GLY A 34 3.90 11.46 -16.24
N CYS A 35 3.03 10.46 -16.14
CA CYS A 35 1.57 10.64 -16.09
C CYS A 35 1.10 10.80 -14.63
N PRO A 36 0.23 11.77 -14.31
CA PRO A 36 -0.36 11.88 -12.99
C PRO A 36 -1.21 10.64 -12.67
N VAL A 37 -1.06 10.14 -11.45
CA VAL A 37 -1.78 8.97 -10.95
C VAL A 37 -2.46 9.36 -9.64
N GLY A 38 -3.79 9.40 -9.67
CA GLY A 38 -4.62 9.55 -8.47
C GLY A 38 -5.07 8.17 -7.99
N ASP A 39 -6.39 7.97 -7.95
CA ASP A 39 -6.98 6.71 -7.51
C ASP A 39 -6.44 5.51 -8.28
N ASP A 40 -6.21 5.60 -9.61
CA ASP A 40 -5.71 4.49 -10.44
C ASP A 40 -4.43 3.79 -9.93
N MET A 41 -3.72 4.37 -8.96
CA MET A 41 -2.58 3.77 -8.27
C MET A 41 -2.86 2.34 -7.78
N HIS A 42 -4.08 2.06 -7.28
CA HIS A 42 -4.45 0.71 -6.80
C HIS A 42 -4.49 -0.35 -7.92
N ARG A 43 -4.65 0.06 -9.18
CA ARG A 43 -4.73 -0.86 -10.33
C ARG A 43 -3.36 -1.23 -10.89
N ILE A 44 -2.37 -0.37 -10.67
CA ILE A 44 -1.03 -0.47 -11.25
C ILE A 44 0.06 -0.79 -10.22
N SER A 45 -0.28 -0.79 -8.93
CA SER A 45 0.65 -1.04 -7.84
C SER A 45 0.06 -1.97 -6.78
N GLY A 46 0.94 -2.74 -6.13
CA GLY A 46 0.62 -3.48 -4.92
C GLY A 46 1.11 -2.73 -3.69
N PHE A 47 0.28 -2.65 -2.65
CA PHE A 47 0.65 -2.08 -1.36
C PHE A 47 0.52 -3.15 -0.28
N MET A 48 1.62 -3.43 0.42
CA MET A 48 1.65 -4.37 1.55
C MET A 48 1.71 -3.58 2.86
N HIS A 49 0.83 -3.92 3.80
CA HIS A 49 0.85 -3.35 5.14
C HIS A 49 2.04 -3.86 5.95
N GLN A 50 2.45 -3.07 6.96
CA GLN A 50 3.56 -3.42 7.86
C GLN A 50 3.18 -4.55 8.83
N GLU A 51 1.89 -4.70 9.12
CA GLU A 51 1.35 -5.82 9.86
C GLU A 51 0.91 -6.91 8.89
N ASP A 52 1.34 -8.14 9.16
CA ASP A 52 0.96 -9.27 8.35
C ASP A 52 -0.46 -9.74 8.69
N LEU A 53 -1.30 -9.91 7.66
CA LEU A 53 -2.65 -10.43 7.77
C LEU A 53 -2.68 -11.95 7.57
N PHE A 54 -1.84 -12.70 8.31
CA PHE A 54 -1.81 -14.15 8.17
C PHE A 54 -2.97 -14.82 8.89
N VAL A 55 -3.66 -15.73 8.18
CA VAL A 55 -4.63 -16.65 8.77
C VAL A 55 -3.89 -17.93 9.13
N SER A 56 -3.72 -18.19 10.44
CA SER A 56 -2.89 -19.29 10.95
C SER A 56 -3.34 -20.69 10.53
N SER A 57 -4.59 -20.85 10.08
CA SER A 57 -5.14 -22.11 9.60
C SER A 57 -4.86 -22.41 8.12
N LEU A 58 -4.31 -21.45 7.36
CA LEU A 58 -4.05 -21.61 5.93
C LEU A 58 -2.60 -22.01 5.65
N THR A 59 -2.41 -22.91 4.69
CA THR A 59 -1.10 -23.14 4.08
C THR A 59 -0.69 -21.93 3.22
N VAL A 60 0.61 -21.83 2.91
CA VAL A 60 1.15 -20.76 2.06
C VAL A 60 0.41 -20.66 0.71
N LYS A 61 0.10 -21.81 0.09
CA LYS A 61 -0.61 -21.85 -1.19
C LYS A 61 -2.04 -21.31 -1.06
N GLU A 62 -2.76 -21.70 -0.01
CA GLU A 62 -4.12 -21.24 0.24
C GLU A 62 -4.15 -19.74 0.55
N HIS A 63 -3.16 -19.24 1.30
CA HIS A 63 -3.02 -17.82 1.60
C HIS A 63 -2.77 -16.98 0.33
N LEU A 64 -1.88 -17.45 -0.56
CA LEU A 64 -1.65 -16.78 -1.85
C LEU A 64 -2.90 -16.77 -2.75
N ILE A 65 -3.65 -17.87 -2.80
CA ILE A 65 -4.92 -17.93 -3.54
C ILE A 65 -5.95 -16.98 -2.94
N LEU A 66 -6.02 -16.88 -1.61
CA LEU A 66 -6.90 -15.95 -0.91
C LEU A 66 -6.55 -14.50 -1.26
N MET A 67 -5.27 -14.11 -1.16
CA MET A 67 -4.79 -12.76 -1.46
C MET A 67 -5.15 -12.32 -2.87
N VAL A 68 -5.02 -13.20 -3.86
CA VAL A 68 -5.40 -12.91 -5.26
C VAL A 68 -6.91 -12.66 -5.38
N ARG A 69 -7.74 -13.39 -4.64
CA ARG A 69 -9.20 -13.26 -4.70
C ARG A 69 -9.72 -12.03 -3.97
N THR A 70 -9.02 -11.57 -2.92
CA THR A 70 -9.44 -10.43 -2.10
C THR A 70 -8.81 -9.10 -2.53
N ALA A 71 -7.86 -9.10 -3.47
CA ALA A 71 -7.29 -7.88 -4.03
C ALA A 71 -8.32 -7.19 -4.95
N ILE A 72 -9.19 -6.38 -4.33
CA ILE A 72 -10.05 -5.37 -4.94
C ILE A 72 -9.65 -4.02 -4.35
#